data_AF-A0A668UE23-F1
#
_entry.id   AF-A0A668UE23-F1
#
_cell.length_a   1.000
_cell.length_b   1.000
_cell.length_c   1.000
_cell.angle_alpha   90.00
_cell.angle_beta   90.00
_cell.angle_gamma   90.00
#
_symmetry.space_group_name_H-M   'P 1'
#
loop_
_entity.id
_entity.type
_entity.pdbx_description
1 polymer ?
#
loop_
_entity_poly.entity_id
_entity_poly.type
_entity_poly.pdbx_seq_one_letter_code
_entity_poly.pdbx_strand_id
1 'polypeptide(L)'
;SYQRALTSFTEYFLSFIVKVEKTGVIIDGAALYYSLYYTSDPKLDQRCGGDYPGFKDEVCNFFKTLQDCEVTPYVFLDGGSDPDKRKTLVSRRKDTEEKAKTIAMTKPEDAVPKGCNVLPPLVKDVFIEILQEKDIMFEQCLGEADPVIVSAANQNQCAVLSIDKDFYIFEVHKGFLHLDNFEWKSKEDGKFPAKLYTRSKFCEHFKLDPALMPVFASIAGNDYSKLQDRGRFARESSSSGEYSIKRLDGMLSFLSKVNLDGLNDSQKRERALSEALKHARKKENQTFKLAIRKYVQPEKPSSKLPSWVRKKVEIGKLTTSVISVVDQKSMMPPVLVEDFSQRSSYTAAYRIRQYFYGLLTKDVQALLCNYVVCISILSVWYLSVQAPEGLRRRMFEEALQVQTSALENIPDQLKLPVCVTVLWFNNLKVGQKAETVLHTLLLWFVCDPNSPGYSCSQSFCDSVSNWQPQPHVAKAFSQWQRCMRQSLHLNQLLCSPLPEPQFHLLERDPPSPLGLRFPLLRWSPLVGSGRQKRKKRGGGRRTNRRKRSDY
;
A
#
# COMPACT_ATOMS: atom_id res chain seq x y z
N SER A 1 14.69 -1.02 -15.96
CA SER A 1 15.26 -0.57 -14.66
C SER A 1 16.09 -1.69 -14.07
N TYR A 2 17.04 -1.40 -13.15
CA TYR A 2 17.86 -2.40 -12.44
C TYR A 2 17.03 -3.56 -11.90
N GLN A 3 15.95 -3.24 -11.19
CA GLN A 3 15.03 -4.23 -10.62
C GLN A 3 14.38 -5.16 -11.67
N ARG A 4 13.99 -4.66 -12.85
CA ARG A 4 13.48 -5.55 -13.92
C ARG A 4 14.58 -6.45 -14.48
N ALA A 5 15.76 -5.89 -14.71
CA ALA A 5 16.90 -6.64 -15.23
C ALA A 5 17.32 -7.74 -14.24
N LEU A 6 17.39 -7.44 -12.93
CA LEU A 6 17.72 -8.43 -11.89
C LEU A 6 16.70 -9.57 -11.86
N THR A 7 15.39 -9.28 -11.93
CA THR A 7 14.36 -10.33 -12.00
C THR A 7 14.48 -11.20 -13.23
N SER A 8 14.65 -10.61 -14.42
CA SER A 8 14.85 -11.41 -15.64
C SER A 8 16.13 -12.25 -15.57
N PHE A 9 17.15 -11.76 -14.85
CA PHE A 9 18.42 -12.46 -14.63
C PHE A 9 18.30 -13.60 -13.62
N THR A 10 17.50 -13.42 -12.56
CA THR A 10 17.30 -14.42 -11.51
C THR A 10 16.26 -15.47 -11.90
N GLU A 11 15.12 -15.07 -12.49
CA GLU A 11 13.98 -15.95 -12.83
C GLU A 11 14.30 -17.07 -13.80
N TYR A 12 15.24 -16.84 -14.73
CA TYR A 12 15.60 -17.83 -15.75
C TYR A 12 16.71 -18.79 -15.31
N PHE A 13 17.56 -18.41 -14.36
CA PHE A 13 18.81 -19.15 -14.10
C PHE A 13 19.00 -19.63 -12.65
N LEU A 14 18.28 -19.08 -11.66
CA LEU A 14 18.71 -19.18 -10.26
C LEU A 14 17.61 -19.56 -9.26
N SER A 15 16.37 -19.74 -9.71
CA SER A 15 15.31 -20.33 -8.90
C SER A 15 15.13 -21.81 -9.19
N PHE A 16 14.61 -22.53 -8.21
CA PHE A 16 14.10 -23.87 -8.39
C PHE A 16 12.71 -23.97 -7.77
N ILE A 17 11.90 -24.86 -8.33
CA ILE A 17 10.54 -25.08 -7.86
C ILE A 17 10.62 -25.86 -6.55
N VAL A 18 9.95 -25.36 -5.53
CA VAL A 18 9.72 -26.03 -4.25
C VAL A 18 8.23 -26.24 -4.06
N LYS A 19 7.85 -27.27 -3.30
CA LYS A 19 6.49 -27.43 -2.80
C LYS A 19 6.47 -26.93 -1.36
N VAL A 20 5.61 -25.95 -1.10
CA VAL A 20 5.49 -25.30 0.21
C VAL A 20 4.45 -26.04 1.03
N GLU A 21 4.89 -26.62 2.13
CA GLU A 21 4.08 -27.29 3.16
C GLU A 21 4.91 -27.37 4.45
N LYS A 22 4.26 -27.46 5.63
CA LYS A 22 4.89 -27.79 6.91
C LYS A 22 6.14 -26.97 7.25
N THR A 23 6.08 -25.65 7.05
CA THR A 23 7.23 -24.74 7.25
C THR A 23 6.81 -23.40 7.83
N GLY A 24 7.72 -22.70 8.48
CA GLY A 24 7.55 -21.28 8.76
C GLY A 24 7.92 -20.40 7.55
N VAL A 25 7.26 -19.26 7.39
CA VAL A 25 7.57 -18.24 6.38
C VAL A 25 7.50 -16.85 7.02
N ILE A 26 8.56 -16.06 6.82
CA ILE A 26 8.54 -14.62 7.16
C ILE A 26 7.97 -13.86 5.98
N ILE A 27 6.96 -13.03 6.21
CA ILE A 27 6.22 -12.34 5.16
C ILE A 27 6.45 -10.84 5.29
N ASP A 28 6.90 -10.23 4.20
CA ASP A 28 6.80 -8.78 4.01
C ASP A 28 5.32 -8.42 3.81
N GLY A 29 4.71 -7.87 4.86
CA GLY A 29 3.29 -7.55 4.89
C GLY A 29 2.92 -6.45 3.90
N ALA A 30 3.82 -5.48 3.67
CA ALA A 30 3.58 -4.43 2.69
C ALA A 30 3.50 -5.02 1.29
N ALA A 31 4.50 -5.81 0.89
CA ALA A 31 4.48 -6.50 -0.38
C ALA A 31 3.25 -7.42 -0.54
N LEU A 32 2.86 -8.13 0.54
CA LEU A 32 1.73 -9.06 0.52
C LEU A 32 0.40 -8.35 0.25
N TYR A 33 0.02 -7.33 1.03
CA TYR A 33 -1.30 -6.70 0.83
C TYR A 33 -1.39 -5.97 -0.52
N TYR A 34 -0.28 -5.40 -1.02
CA TYR A 34 -0.24 -4.82 -2.36
C TYR A 34 -0.46 -5.91 -3.42
N SER A 35 0.21 -7.05 -3.29
CA SER A 35 0.09 -8.17 -4.23
C SER A 35 -1.32 -8.75 -4.24
N LEU A 36 -1.87 -9.10 -3.07
CA LEU A 36 -3.22 -9.65 -2.95
C LEU A 36 -4.28 -8.70 -3.54
N TYR A 37 -4.19 -7.40 -3.25
CA TYR A 37 -5.14 -6.44 -3.80
C TYR A 37 -5.04 -6.30 -5.33
N TYR A 38 -3.82 -6.26 -5.87
CA TYR A 38 -3.61 -5.99 -7.28
C TYR A 38 -3.72 -7.23 -8.17
N THR A 39 -3.58 -8.43 -7.62
CA THR A 39 -3.61 -9.70 -8.38
C THR A 39 -4.83 -10.55 -8.08
N SER A 40 -5.77 -10.04 -7.29
CA SER A 40 -7.05 -10.70 -7.02
C SER A 40 -7.79 -11.05 -8.31
N ASP A 41 -8.52 -12.16 -8.25
CA ASP A 41 -9.44 -12.57 -9.30
C ASP A 41 -10.75 -13.06 -8.62
N PRO A 42 -11.89 -12.36 -8.80
CA PRO A 42 -12.08 -11.17 -9.64
C PRO A 42 -11.27 -9.94 -9.17
N LYS A 43 -11.03 -9.02 -10.10
CA LYS A 43 -10.27 -7.79 -9.85
C LYS A 43 -11.02 -6.88 -8.87
N LEU A 44 -10.37 -6.53 -7.75
CA LEU A 44 -10.91 -5.60 -6.76
C LEU A 44 -10.96 -4.16 -7.28
N ASP A 45 -11.98 -3.41 -6.88
CA ASP A 45 -12.17 -2.03 -7.32
C ASP A 45 -11.05 -1.12 -6.79
N GLN A 46 -10.60 -0.19 -7.64
CA GLN A 46 -9.65 0.85 -7.27
C GLN A 46 -10.18 2.24 -7.58
N ARG A 47 -11.30 2.35 -8.30
CA ARG A 47 -11.82 3.60 -8.85
C ARG A 47 -12.64 4.36 -7.84
N CYS A 48 -13.34 3.65 -6.98
CA CYS A 48 -14.42 4.16 -6.18
C CYS A 48 -14.18 3.96 -4.69
N GLY A 49 -12.91 3.97 -4.30
CA GLY A 49 -12.50 4.00 -2.90
C GLY A 49 -12.19 2.63 -2.30
N GLY A 50 -12.31 1.54 -3.06
CA GLY A 50 -11.87 0.20 -2.68
C GLY A 50 -12.96 -0.86 -2.81
N ASP A 51 -12.56 -2.12 -2.61
CA ASP A 51 -13.42 -3.29 -2.36
C ASP A 51 -12.79 -4.05 -1.17
N TYR A 52 -13.08 -3.57 0.04
CA TYR A 52 -12.58 -4.06 1.32
C TYR A 52 -13.11 -5.44 1.73
N PRO A 53 -14.37 -5.83 1.47
CA PRO A 53 -14.85 -7.19 1.76
C PRO A 53 -14.24 -8.19 0.80
N GLY A 54 -14.19 -7.88 -0.51
CA GLY A 54 -13.50 -8.72 -1.47
C GLY A 54 -12.02 -8.86 -1.16
N PHE A 55 -11.38 -7.79 -0.67
CA PHE A 55 -10.02 -7.85 -0.16
C PHE A 55 -9.90 -8.73 1.10
N LYS A 56 -10.85 -8.65 2.03
CA LYS A 56 -10.89 -9.52 3.21
C LYS A 56 -10.99 -10.99 2.82
N ASP A 57 -11.85 -11.32 1.86
CA ASP A 57 -12.00 -12.68 1.36
C ASP A 57 -10.68 -13.19 0.76
N GLU A 58 -10.02 -12.39 -0.07
CA GLU A 58 -8.74 -12.73 -0.67
C GLU A 58 -7.64 -13.00 0.38
N VAL A 59 -7.53 -12.13 1.40
CA VAL A 59 -6.57 -12.27 2.50
C VAL A 59 -6.89 -13.50 3.36
N CYS A 60 -8.17 -13.72 3.69
CA CYS A 60 -8.60 -14.89 4.45
C CYS A 60 -8.30 -16.19 3.70
N ASN A 61 -8.53 -16.21 2.38
CA ASN A 61 -8.23 -17.36 1.54
C ASN A 61 -6.72 -17.64 1.49
N PHE A 62 -5.89 -16.60 1.37
CA PHE A 62 -4.44 -16.75 1.41
C PHE A 62 -3.98 -17.42 2.71
N PHE A 63 -4.37 -16.89 3.87
CA PHE A 63 -3.97 -17.47 5.17
C PHE A 63 -4.60 -18.83 5.44
N LYS A 64 -5.81 -19.08 4.94
CA LYS A 64 -6.44 -20.41 5.01
C LYS A 64 -5.64 -21.44 4.21
N THR A 65 -5.19 -21.09 3.00
CA THR A 65 -4.30 -21.98 2.24
C THR A 65 -3.02 -22.29 3.01
N LEU A 66 -2.39 -21.28 3.62
CA LEU A 66 -1.18 -21.51 4.42
C LEU A 66 -1.47 -22.48 5.58
N GLN A 67 -2.57 -22.26 6.31
CA GLN A 67 -3.00 -23.13 7.39
C GLN A 67 -3.27 -24.57 6.92
N ASP A 68 -4.01 -24.73 5.81
CA ASP A 68 -4.31 -26.03 5.21
C ASP A 68 -3.04 -26.79 4.78
N CYS A 69 -1.94 -26.07 4.51
CA CYS A 69 -0.64 -26.64 4.15
C CYS A 69 0.33 -26.70 5.34
N GLU A 70 -0.15 -26.46 6.57
CA GLU A 70 0.66 -26.42 7.80
C GLU A 70 1.82 -25.40 7.73
N VAL A 71 1.62 -24.31 6.99
CA VAL A 71 2.58 -23.21 6.86
C VAL A 71 2.29 -22.16 7.95
N THR A 72 3.29 -21.85 8.77
CA THR A 72 3.17 -20.84 9.85
C THR A 72 3.65 -19.47 9.34
N PRO A 73 2.76 -18.48 9.17
CA PRO A 73 3.14 -17.14 8.71
C PRO A 73 3.59 -16.24 9.87
N TYR A 74 4.64 -15.43 9.63
CA TYR A 74 5.05 -14.33 10.51
C TYR A 74 5.12 -13.04 9.70
N VAL A 75 4.21 -12.10 9.93
CA VAL A 75 4.03 -10.92 9.07
C VAL A 75 4.73 -9.70 9.65
N PHE A 76 5.53 -9.00 8.85
CA PHE A 76 6.20 -7.75 9.25
C PHE A 76 5.75 -6.61 8.36
N LEU A 77 5.29 -5.50 8.96
CA LEU A 77 4.74 -4.35 8.24
C LEU A 77 5.63 -3.12 8.40
N ASP A 78 5.76 -2.33 7.33
CA ASP A 78 6.55 -1.09 7.34
C ASP A 78 6.02 0.00 8.29
N GLY A 79 6.96 0.60 9.00
CA GLY A 79 6.81 1.76 9.87
C GLY A 79 7.03 3.09 9.18
N GLY A 80 7.90 3.92 9.78
CA GLY A 80 8.34 5.17 9.18
C GLY A 80 9.39 4.95 8.09
N SER A 81 9.31 5.70 7.00
CA SER A 81 10.31 5.58 5.92
C SER A 81 11.69 6.12 6.29
N ASP A 82 12.75 5.52 5.74
CA ASP A 82 14.13 6.05 5.87
C ASP A 82 14.21 7.49 5.30
N PRO A 83 14.76 8.48 6.04
CA PRO A 83 14.95 9.85 5.53
C PRO A 83 15.71 9.91 4.19
N ASP A 84 16.64 8.98 3.96
CA ASP A 84 17.42 8.90 2.72
C ASP A 84 16.55 8.51 1.51
N LYS A 85 15.39 7.87 1.73
CA LYS A 85 14.43 7.49 0.68
C LYS A 85 13.48 8.62 0.26
N ARG A 86 13.58 9.83 0.82
CA ARG A 86 12.67 10.95 0.50
C ARG A 86 12.53 11.23 -1.00
N LYS A 87 13.62 11.21 -1.76
CA LYS A 87 13.59 11.43 -3.22
C LYS A 87 12.78 10.34 -3.93
N THR A 88 12.99 9.09 -3.54
CA THR A 88 12.27 7.92 -4.06
C THR A 88 10.78 8.00 -3.74
N LEU A 89 10.42 8.38 -2.50
CA LEU A 89 9.02 8.56 -2.09
C LEU A 89 8.30 9.65 -2.90
N VAL A 90 8.95 10.79 -3.14
CA VAL A 90 8.39 11.86 -3.98
C VAL A 90 8.18 11.37 -5.42
N SER A 91 9.13 10.64 -5.99
CA SER A 91 8.99 10.07 -7.34
C SER A 91 7.85 9.04 -7.41
N ARG A 92 7.80 8.09 -6.47
CA ARG A 92 6.73 7.06 -6.41
C ARG A 92 5.36 7.72 -6.23
N ARG A 93 5.26 8.79 -5.43
CA ARG A 93 4.02 9.53 -5.25
C ARG A 93 3.54 10.19 -6.54
N LYS A 94 4.43 10.84 -7.30
CA LYS A 94 4.09 11.45 -8.59
C LYS A 94 3.58 10.41 -9.60
N ASP A 95 4.27 9.28 -9.71
CA ASP A 95 3.85 8.15 -10.55
C ASP A 95 2.46 7.61 -10.11
N THR A 96 2.22 7.49 -8.80
CA THR A 96 0.91 7.08 -8.28
C THR A 96 -0.18 8.11 -8.60
N GLU A 97 0.14 9.41 -8.56
CA GLU A 97 -0.79 10.49 -8.93
C GLU A 97 -1.14 10.46 -10.42
N GLU A 98 -0.18 10.20 -11.29
CA GLU A 98 -0.41 10.00 -12.72
C GLU A 98 -1.30 8.79 -12.96
N LYS A 99 -1.01 7.64 -12.33
CA LYS A 99 -1.87 6.44 -12.39
C LYS A 99 -3.28 6.73 -11.89
N ALA A 100 -3.42 7.43 -10.78
CA ALA A 100 -4.72 7.79 -10.23
C ALA A 100 -5.52 8.68 -11.19
N LYS A 101 -4.88 9.65 -11.85
CA LYS A 101 -5.50 10.48 -12.90
C LYS A 101 -5.95 9.63 -14.09
N THR A 102 -5.10 8.71 -14.55
CA THR A 102 -5.44 7.79 -15.64
C THR A 102 -6.63 6.91 -15.28
N ILE A 103 -6.62 6.31 -14.08
CA ILE A 103 -7.72 5.47 -13.59
C ILE A 103 -9.00 6.28 -13.48
N ALA A 104 -8.94 7.50 -12.92
CA ALA A 104 -10.08 8.39 -12.86
C ALA A 104 -10.63 8.64 -14.26
N MET A 105 -9.82 9.06 -15.23
CA MET A 105 -10.27 9.40 -16.59
C MET A 105 -10.72 8.20 -17.45
N THR A 106 -10.47 6.96 -17.03
CA THR A 106 -10.87 5.76 -17.78
C THR A 106 -12.37 5.53 -17.66
N LYS A 107 -13.06 5.23 -18.76
CA LYS A 107 -14.51 4.97 -18.71
C LYS A 107 -14.82 3.70 -17.91
N PRO A 108 -15.97 3.62 -17.24
CA PRO A 108 -16.27 2.51 -16.34
C PRO A 108 -16.50 1.17 -17.05
N GLU A 109 -16.83 1.20 -18.34
CA GLU A 109 -16.87 0.03 -19.23
C GLU A 109 -15.49 -0.44 -19.69
N ASP A 110 -14.48 0.44 -19.67
CA ASP A 110 -13.15 0.14 -20.15
C ASP A 110 -12.30 -0.48 -19.03
N ALA A 111 -11.51 -1.50 -19.36
CA ALA A 111 -10.51 -2.02 -18.44
C ALA A 111 -9.48 -0.94 -18.10
N VAL A 112 -9.07 -0.88 -16.82
CA VAL A 112 -7.96 -0.01 -16.41
C VAL A 112 -6.70 -0.43 -17.18
N PRO A 113 -5.91 0.52 -17.72
CA PRO A 113 -4.67 0.19 -18.41
C PRO A 113 -3.75 -0.71 -17.58
N LYS A 114 -3.16 -1.73 -18.22
CA LYS A 114 -2.26 -2.67 -17.55
C LYS A 114 -1.11 -1.92 -16.86
N GLY A 115 -0.89 -2.21 -15.58
CA GLY A 115 0.14 -1.56 -14.76
C GLY A 115 -0.27 -0.23 -14.12
N CYS A 116 -1.48 0.27 -14.37
CA CYS A 116 -2.08 1.36 -13.59
C CYS A 116 -2.86 0.79 -12.41
N ASN A 117 -2.20 0.71 -11.24
CA ASN A 117 -2.84 0.36 -9.98
C ASN A 117 -2.58 1.45 -8.93
N VAL A 118 -3.58 1.72 -8.09
CA VAL A 118 -3.54 2.64 -6.95
C VAL A 118 -4.24 1.96 -5.78
N LEU A 119 -3.54 1.80 -4.66
CA LEU A 119 -4.08 1.13 -3.49
C LEU A 119 -5.12 2.02 -2.79
N PRO A 120 -6.32 1.51 -2.50
CA PRO A 120 -7.29 2.23 -1.70
C PRO A 120 -6.77 2.54 -0.29
N PRO A 121 -7.28 3.61 0.34
CA PRO A 121 -6.68 4.18 1.54
C PRO A 121 -6.71 3.28 2.77
N LEU A 122 -7.73 2.45 2.94
CA LEU A 122 -7.92 1.65 4.16
C LEU A 122 -7.38 0.23 4.01
N VAL A 123 -6.74 -0.13 2.89
CA VAL A 123 -6.27 -1.52 2.66
C VAL A 123 -5.31 -1.98 3.76
N LYS A 124 -4.36 -1.14 4.17
CA LYS A 124 -3.45 -1.46 5.29
C LYS A 124 -4.21 -1.64 6.61
N ASP A 125 -5.19 -0.77 6.86
CA ASP A 125 -5.98 -0.77 8.09
C ASP A 125 -6.84 -2.06 8.17
N VAL A 126 -7.51 -2.42 7.07
CA VAL A 126 -8.27 -3.68 6.91
C VAL A 126 -7.35 -4.90 7.01
N PHE A 127 -6.15 -4.85 6.44
CA PHE A 127 -5.20 -5.95 6.53
C PHE A 127 -4.80 -6.23 7.98
N ILE A 128 -4.46 -5.20 8.75
CA ILE A 128 -4.14 -5.33 10.19
C ILE A 128 -5.33 -5.87 10.98
N GLU A 129 -6.54 -5.36 10.70
CA GLU A 129 -7.77 -5.85 11.31
C GLU A 129 -7.95 -7.36 11.09
N ILE A 130 -7.75 -7.85 9.86
CA ILE A 130 -7.86 -9.28 9.54
C ILE A 130 -6.78 -10.11 10.26
N LEU A 131 -5.54 -9.61 10.32
CA LEU A 131 -4.47 -10.31 11.04
C LEU A 131 -4.83 -10.47 12.51
N GLN A 132 -5.40 -9.44 13.15
CA GLN A 132 -5.88 -9.48 14.52
C GLN A 132 -7.06 -10.44 14.70
N GLU A 133 -8.07 -10.37 13.82
CA GLU A 133 -9.25 -11.25 13.86
C GLU A 133 -8.90 -12.73 13.68
N LYS A 134 -7.86 -13.04 12.90
CA LYS A 134 -7.42 -14.40 12.60
C LYS A 134 -6.29 -14.90 13.51
N ASP A 135 -5.91 -14.10 14.51
CA ASP A 135 -4.78 -14.40 15.41
C ASP A 135 -3.48 -14.74 14.64
N ILE A 136 -3.24 -14.05 13.52
CA ILE A 136 -2.01 -14.19 12.73
C ILE A 136 -0.94 -13.32 13.38
N MET A 137 0.20 -13.93 13.72
CA MET A 137 1.34 -13.22 14.29
C MET A 137 1.86 -12.14 13.34
N PHE A 138 1.89 -10.90 13.80
CA PHE A 138 2.48 -9.79 13.06
C PHE A 138 3.19 -8.76 13.94
N GLU A 139 4.13 -8.02 13.34
CA GLU A 139 4.80 -6.87 13.94
C GLU A 139 4.81 -5.69 12.98
N GLN A 140 4.35 -4.54 13.45
CA GLN A 140 4.51 -3.27 12.76
C GLN A 140 5.86 -2.65 13.15
N CYS A 141 6.80 -2.62 12.21
CA CYS A 141 8.13 -2.08 12.44
C CYS A 141 8.09 -0.57 12.74
N LEU A 142 9.12 -0.06 13.43
CA LEU A 142 9.27 1.37 13.70
C LEU A 142 9.86 2.15 12.50
N GLY A 143 10.46 1.42 11.55
CA GLY A 143 10.98 1.97 10.31
C GLY A 143 10.75 1.01 9.15
N GLU A 144 11.68 0.94 8.20
CA GLU A 144 11.66 -0.07 7.12
C GLU A 144 11.67 -1.49 7.72
N ALA A 145 10.87 -2.39 7.15
CA ALA A 145 10.74 -3.75 7.65
C ALA A 145 11.90 -4.67 7.24
N ASP A 146 12.60 -4.40 6.14
CA ASP A 146 13.62 -5.31 5.57
C ASP A 146 14.67 -5.77 6.60
N PRO A 147 15.28 -4.89 7.41
CA PRO A 147 16.26 -5.31 8.42
C PRO A 147 15.69 -6.26 9.46
N VAL A 148 14.44 -6.02 9.87
CA VAL A 148 13.73 -6.84 10.86
C VAL A 148 13.36 -8.19 10.24
N ILE A 149 12.87 -8.19 9.00
CA ILE A 149 12.53 -9.40 8.23
C ILE A 149 13.76 -10.31 8.08
N VAL A 150 14.91 -9.77 7.66
CA VAL A 150 16.15 -10.57 7.50
C VAL A 150 16.57 -11.17 8.84
N SER A 151 16.56 -10.37 9.91
CA SER A 151 16.88 -10.84 11.26
C SER A 151 15.92 -11.96 11.71
N ALA A 152 14.62 -11.78 11.53
CA ALA A 152 13.61 -12.75 11.93
C ALA A 152 13.70 -14.04 11.11
N ALA A 153 13.94 -13.95 9.81
CA ALA A 153 14.09 -15.10 8.93
C ALA A 153 15.27 -15.98 9.32
N ASN A 154 16.41 -15.37 9.62
CA ASN A 154 17.61 -16.09 10.01
C ASN A 154 17.50 -16.69 11.41
N GLN A 155 16.82 -16.01 12.35
CA GLN A 155 16.57 -16.52 13.70
C GLN A 155 15.59 -17.70 13.68
N ASN A 156 14.49 -17.58 12.94
CA ASN A 156 13.46 -18.62 12.87
C ASN A 156 13.75 -19.69 11.82
N GLN A 157 14.87 -19.60 11.10
CA GLN A 157 15.24 -20.52 10.01
C GLN A 157 14.09 -20.66 8.99
N CYS A 158 13.55 -19.53 8.55
CA CYS A 158 12.42 -19.42 7.64
C CYS A 158 12.83 -18.71 6.34
N ALA A 159 12.17 -19.05 5.22
CA ALA A 159 12.31 -18.28 3.98
C ALA A 159 11.55 -16.95 4.08
N VAL A 160 11.98 -15.95 3.31
CA VAL A 160 11.29 -14.66 3.20
C VAL A 160 10.35 -14.67 1.99
N LEU A 161 9.10 -14.25 2.17
CA LEU A 161 8.13 -14.01 1.11
C LEU A 161 7.95 -12.49 0.90
N SER A 162 8.33 -11.99 -0.27
CA SER A 162 8.18 -10.57 -0.64
C SER A 162 8.18 -10.40 -2.18
N ILE A 163 7.93 -9.18 -2.64
CA ILE A 163 8.19 -8.73 -4.01
C ILE A 163 9.47 -7.88 -4.10
N ASP A 164 10.03 -7.47 -2.95
CA ASP A 164 11.25 -6.67 -2.91
C ASP A 164 12.45 -7.52 -3.33
N LYS A 165 13.22 -6.95 -4.25
CA LYS A 165 14.35 -7.59 -4.90
C LYS A 165 15.63 -7.40 -4.09
N ASP A 166 15.62 -6.54 -3.08
CA ASP A 166 16.73 -6.43 -2.14
C ASP A 166 16.93 -7.74 -1.35
N PHE A 167 15.89 -8.58 -1.21
CA PHE A 167 16.01 -9.94 -0.64
C PHE A 167 16.80 -10.93 -1.49
N TYR A 168 17.08 -10.64 -2.77
CA TYR A 168 18.09 -11.39 -3.54
C TYR A 168 19.53 -11.10 -3.06
N ILE A 169 19.75 -9.95 -2.42
CA ILE A 169 21.07 -9.45 -2.00
C ILE A 169 21.32 -9.77 -0.52
N PHE A 170 20.30 -9.58 0.32
CA PHE A 170 20.39 -9.91 1.74
C PHE A 170 20.81 -11.37 1.96
N GLU A 171 21.52 -11.58 3.06
CA GLU A 171 21.86 -12.94 3.50
C GLU A 171 20.69 -13.54 4.25
N VAL A 172 19.81 -14.24 3.53
CA VAL A 172 18.68 -14.98 4.10
C VAL A 172 18.98 -16.48 4.00
N HIS A 173 19.13 -17.15 5.15
CA HIS A 173 19.66 -18.52 5.22
C HIS A 173 18.80 -19.56 4.48
N LYS A 174 17.47 -19.46 4.59
CA LYS A 174 16.53 -20.34 3.88
C LYS A 174 16.10 -19.82 2.52
N GLY A 175 16.60 -18.65 2.12
CA GLY A 175 16.32 -18.06 0.82
C GLY A 175 15.05 -17.20 0.76
N PHE A 176 14.72 -16.82 -0.46
CA PHE A 176 13.71 -15.83 -0.81
C PHE A 176 12.69 -16.44 -1.79
N LEU A 177 11.41 -16.26 -1.48
CA LEU A 177 10.26 -16.64 -2.27
C LEU A 177 9.64 -15.35 -2.84
N HIS A 178 9.58 -15.26 -4.17
CA HIS A 178 8.95 -14.11 -4.82
C HIS A 178 7.43 -14.31 -4.89
N LEU A 179 6.65 -13.30 -4.48
CA LEU A 179 5.18 -13.37 -4.43
C LEU A 179 4.54 -13.75 -5.77
N ASP A 180 5.03 -13.23 -6.90
CA ASP A 180 4.50 -13.56 -8.24
C ASP A 180 4.67 -15.04 -8.62
N ASN A 181 5.53 -15.78 -7.92
CA ASN A 181 5.75 -17.21 -8.12
C ASN A 181 5.30 -18.04 -6.93
N PHE A 182 4.55 -17.47 -5.99
CA PHE A 182 4.03 -18.17 -4.83
C PHE A 182 2.59 -18.60 -5.14
N GLU A 183 2.43 -19.78 -5.74
CA GLU A 183 1.17 -20.22 -6.37
C GLU A 183 0.18 -20.80 -5.35
N TRP A 184 -0.11 -20.05 -4.28
CA TRP A 184 -0.99 -20.47 -3.19
C TRP A 184 -2.43 -20.82 -3.66
N LYS A 185 -2.89 -20.26 -4.78
CA LYS A 185 -4.20 -20.63 -5.37
C LYS A 185 -4.18 -22.01 -6.05
N SER A 186 -3.00 -22.52 -6.39
CA SER A 186 -2.79 -23.84 -7.00
C SER A 186 -2.52 -24.92 -5.94
N LYS A 187 -3.23 -24.85 -4.80
CA LYS A 187 -3.11 -25.81 -3.71
C LYS A 187 -3.62 -27.19 -4.16
N GLU A 188 -2.79 -28.21 -3.99
CA GLU A 188 -3.11 -29.60 -4.27
C GLU A 188 -2.43 -30.48 -3.22
N ASP A 189 -3.15 -31.45 -2.63
CA ASP A 189 -2.62 -32.38 -1.61
C ASP A 189 -1.88 -31.70 -0.44
N GLY A 190 -2.41 -30.60 0.08
CA GLY A 190 -1.83 -29.90 1.24
C GLY A 190 -0.53 -29.14 0.95
N LYS A 191 -0.21 -28.89 -0.33
CA LYS A 191 0.99 -28.16 -0.76
C LYS A 191 0.69 -27.29 -1.97
N PHE A 192 1.55 -26.32 -2.22
CA PHE A 192 1.48 -25.51 -3.44
C PHE A 192 2.90 -25.18 -3.96
N PRO A 193 3.06 -24.98 -5.28
CA PRO A 193 4.37 -24.68 -5.84
C PRO A 193 4.81 -23.24 -5.54
N ALA A 194 6.12 -23.07 -5.33
CA ALA A 194 6.76 -21.77 -5.31
C ALA A 194 8.15 -21.79 -5.95
N LYS A 195 8.69 -20.62 -6.33
CA LYS A 195 10.09 -20.48 -6.76
C LYS A 195 10.97 -19.96 -5.62
N LEU A 196 11.94 -20.78 -5.21
CA LEU A 196 12.90 -20.44 -4.17
C LEU A 196 14.23 -19.97 -4.76
N TYR A 197 14.72 -18.85 -4.25
CA TYR A 197 16.01 -18.28 -4.57
C TYR A 197 16.94 -18.33 -3.37
N THR A 198 18.21 -18.61 -3.63
CA THR A 198 19.25 -18.59 -2.60
C THR A 198 20.46 -17.81 -3.11
N ARG A 199 21.04 -16.99 -2.23
CA ARG A 199 22.25 -16.23 -2.56
C ARG A 199 23.43 -17.15 -2.88
N SER A 200 23.51 -18.32 -2.27
CA SER A 200 24.54 -19.32 -2.57
C SER A 200 24.52 -19.76 -4.03
N LYS A 201 23.35 -20.16 -4.56
CA LYS A 201 23.22 -20.53 -5.98
C LYS A 201 23.54 -19.38 -6.93
N PHE A 202 23.15 -18.15 -6.56
CA PHE A 202 23.53 -16.95 -7.31
C PHE A 202 25.05 -16.79 -7.37
N CYS A 203 25.72 -16.85 -6.22
CA CYS A 203 27.17 -16.73 -6.11
C CYS A 203 27.91 -17.84 -6.84
N GLU A 204 27.44 -19.09 -6.74
CA GLU A 204 28.00 -20.24 -7.44
C GLU A 204 27.96 -20.06 -8.96
N HIS A 205 26.78 -19.69 -9.49
CA HIS A 205 26.58 -19.49 -10.92
C HIS A 205 27.51 -18.43 -11.50
N PHE A 206 27.63 -17.27 -10.83
CA PHE A 206 28.49 -16.17 -11.28
C PHE A 206 29.94 -16.26 -10.80
N LYS A 207 30.31 -17.34 -10.10
CA LYS A 207 31.62 -17.49 -9.45
C LYS A 207 31.99 -16.25 -8.63
N LEU A 208 31.01 -15.69 -7.94
CA LEU A 208 31.12 -14.46 -7.19
C LEU A 208 31.29 -14.79 -5.70
N ASP A 209 32.33 -14.24 -5.09
CA ASP A 209 32.48 -14.33 -3.63
C ASP A 209 31.25 -13.69 -2.95
N PRO A 210 30.56 -14.40 -2.02
CA PRO A 210 29.37 -13.90 -1.36
C PRO A 210 29.56 -12.53 -0.71
N ALA A 211 30.74 -12.21 -0.19
CA ALA A 211 31.02 -10.91 0.42
C ALA A 211 30.82 -9.74 -0.55
N LEU A 212 30.87 -9.98 -1.87
CA LEU A 212 30.72 -8.95 -2.90
C LEU A 212 29.27 -8.69 -3.32
N MET A 213 28.28 -9.46 -2.85
CA MET A 213 26.86 -9.23 -3.18
C MET A 213 26.38 -7.80 -2.84
N PRO A 214 26.68 -7.25 -1.64
CA PRO A 214 26.38 -5.85 -1.34
C PRO A 214 27.09 -4.84 -2.27
N VAL A 215 28.32 -5.14 -2.70
CA VAL A 215 29.07 -4.29 -3.63
C VAL A 215 28.37 -4.26 -4.98
N PHE A 216 28.03 -5.45 -5.51
CA PHE A 216 27.26 -5.60 -6.74
C PHE A 216 25.96 -4.78 -6.69
N ALA A 217 25.15 -4.93 -5.65
CA ALA A 217 23.91 -4.17 -5.50
C ALA A 217 24.14 -2.64 -5.50
N SER A 218 25.17 -2.19 -4.77
CA SER A 218 25.49 -0.76 -4.65
C SER A 218 25.92 -0.12 -5.98
N ILE A 219 26.70 -0.83 -6.81
CA ILE A 219 27.15 -0.32 -8.11
C ILE A 219 26.08 -0.49 -9.20
N ALA A 220 25.36 -1.60 -9.17
CA ALA A 220 24.36 -1.94 -10.16
C ALA A 220 23.17 -0.97 -10.12
N GLY A 221 22.76 -0.57 -8.91
CA GLY A 221 21.84 0.52 -8.67
C GLY A 221 20.69 0.13 -7.77
N ASN A 222 20.76 0.45 -6.49
CA ASN A 222 19.68 0.23 -5.52
C ASN A 222 19.01 1.56 -5.11
N ASP A 223 18.21 1.54 -4.06
CA ASP A 223 17.51 2.72 -3.53
C ASP A 223 18.46 3.82 -3.01
N TYR A 224 19.75 3.51 -2.79
CA TYR A 224 20.73 4.40 -2.15
C TYR A 224 21.84 4.87 -3.10
N SER A 225 22.28 4.03 -4.03
CA SER A 225 23.43 4.32 -4.89
C SER A 225 23.28 3.69 -6.27
N LYS A 226 23.88 4.32 -7.29
CA LYS A 226 23.98 3.76 -8.64
C LYS A 226 25.23 4.27 -9.35
N LEU A 227 26.09 3.35 -9.81
CA LEU A 227 27.33 3.71 -10.46
C LEU A 227 27.12 4.11 -11.92
N GLN A 228 27.50 5.34 -12.26
CA GLN A 228 27.50 5.81 -13.64
C GLN A 228 28.80 5.39 -14.34
N ASP A 229 28.70 4.36 -15.17
CA ASP A 229 29.84 3.68 -15.80
C ASP A 229 30.00 3.99 -17.30
N ARG A 230 29.04 4.71 -17.92
CA ARG A 230 29.02 5.04 -19.35
C ARG A 230 29.16 3.81 -20.27
N GLY A 231 28.54 2.69 -19.86
CA GLY A 231 28.53 1.45 -20.63
C GLY A 231 29.83 0.65 -20.58
N ARG A 232 30.75 0.95 -19.66
CA ARG A 232 32.00 0.20 -19.50
C ARG A 232 31.75 -1.23 -19.06
N PHE A 233 30.92 -1.45 -18.05
CA PHE A 233 30.61 -2.82 -17.62
C PHE A 233 29.85 -3.59 -18.68
N ALA A 234 28.97 -2.94 -19.45
CA ALA A 234 28.28 -3.61 -20.55
C ALA A 234 29.21 -4.17 -21.64
N ARG A 235 30.46 -3.67 -21.76
CA ARG A 235 31.48 -4.20 -22.69
C ARG A 235 32.22 -5.42 -22.16
N GLU A 236 32.16 -5.65 -20.85
CA GLU A 236 32.75 -6.83 -20.19
C GLU A 236 31.82 -8.06 -20.27
N SER A 237 30.56 -7.84 -20.66
CA SER A 237 29.54 -8.89 -20.77
C SER A 237 29.71 -9.71 -22.04
N SER A 238 29.54 -11.03 -21.90
CA SER A 238 29.44 -11.94 -23.04
C SER A 238 28.00 -12.16 -23.51
N SER A 239 27.01 -11.66 -22.76
CA SER A 239 25.59 -11.77 -23.07
C SER A 239 25.19 -10.98 -24.33
N SER A 240 24.31 -11.55 -25.17
CA SER A 240 23.73 -10.91 -26.35
C SER A 240 22.48 -10.06 -26.06
N GLY A 241 22.08 -9.88 -24.79
CA GLY A 241 20.83 -9.25 -24.39
C GLY A 241 20.75 -7.71 -24.42
N GLU A 242 19.67 -7.18 -23.83
CA GLU A 242 19.46 -5.75 -23.63
C GLU A 242 20.60 -5.10 -22.83
N TYR A 243 20.83 -3.79 -23.04
CA TYR A 243 21.89 -3.05 -22.34
C TYR A 243 21.85 -3.22 -20.82
N SER A 244 20.66 -3.23 -20.22
CA SER A 244 20.51 -3.35 -18.78
C SER A 244 21.01 -4.70 -18.26
N ILE A 245 20.74 -5.78 -18.98
CA ILE A 245 21.21 -7.14 -18.67
C ILE A 245 22.71 -7.24 -18.90
N LYS A 246 23.21 -6.77 -20.06
CA LYS A 246 24.66 -6.71 -20.36
C LYS A 246 25.45 -5.97 -19.30
N ARG A 247 24.91 -4.86 -18.79
CA ARG A 247 25.57 -4.09 -17.72
C ARG A 247 25.67 -4.89 -16.43
N LEU A 248 24.63 -5.64 -16.04
CA LEU A 248 24.67 -6.49 -14.84
C LEU A 248 25.60 -7.68 -15.00
N ASP A 249 25.49 -8.39 -16.12
CA ASP A 249 26.35 -9.52 -16.46
C ASP A 249 27.83 -9.12 -16.46
N GLY A 250 28.16 -7.98 -17.07
CA GLY A 250 29.52 -7.47 -17.10
C GLY A 250 30.02 -6.96 -15.74
N MET A 251 29.13 -6.48 -14.86
CA MET A 251 29.50 -6.16 -13.47
C MET A 251 29.86 -7.43 -12.69
N LEU A 252 29.06 -8.49 -12.81
CA LEU A 252 29.32 -9.77 -12.15
C LEU A 252 30.59 -10.42 -12.70
N SER A 253 30.75 -10.43 -14.02
CA SER A 253 31.96 -10.90 -14.70
C SER A 253 33.21 -10.13 -14.26
N PHE A 254 33.12 -8.81 -14.13
CA PHE A 254 34.22 -7.99 -13.60
C PHE A 254 34.54 -8.34 -12.15
N LEU A 255 33.53 -8.37 -11.27
CA LEU A 255 33.70 -8.63 -9.84
C LEU A 255 34.27 -10.03 -9.57
N SER A 256 33.89 -11.03 -10.36
CA SER A 256 34.42 -12.41 -10.26
C SER A 256 35.93 -12.52 -10.50
N LYS A 257 36.53 -11.54 -11.18
CA LYS A 257 37.97 -11.52 -11.53
C LYS A 257 38.82 -10.69 -10.57
N VAL A 258 38.20 -10.01 -9.59
CA VAL A 258 38.95 -9.23 -8.60
C VAL A 258 39.75 -10.19 -7.73
N ASN A 259 41.05 -9.94 -7.57
CA ASN A 259 41.87 -10.75 -6.66
C ASN A 259 41.48 -10.43 -5.20
N LEU A 260 41.02 -11.45 -4.47
CA LEU A 260 40.57 -11.36 -3.08
C LEU A 260 41.42 -12.19 -2.11
N ASP A 261 42.54 -12.74 -2.57
CA ASP A 261 43.35 -13.68 -1.81
C ASP A 261 43.90 -13.05 -0.51
N GLY A 262 43.77 -13.78 0.60
CA GLY A 262 44.24 -13.34 1.91
C GLY A 262 43.43 -12.22 2.55
N LEU A 263 42.30 -11.80 1.98
CA LEU A 263 41.46 -10.72 2.51
C LEU A 263 40.26 -11.25 3.31
N ASN A 264 39.92 -10.55 4.39
CA ASN A 264 38.63 -10.77 5.07
C ASN A 264 37.47 -10.09 4.31
N ASP A 265 36.22 -10.42 4.65
CA ASP A 265 35.04 -9.93 3.93
C ASP A 265 34.93 -8.40 3.86
N SER A 266 35.38 -7.67 4.89
CA SER A 266 35.39 -6.21 4.86
C SER A 266 36.40 -5.69 3.84
N GLN A 267 37.61 -6.24 3.83
CA GLN A 267 38.67 -5.89 2.89
C GLN A 267 38.30 -6.29 1.46
N LYS A 268 37.65 -7.45 1.27
CA LYS A 268 37.14 -7.88 -0.03
C LYS A 268 36.18 -6.85 -0.62
N ARG A 269 35.21 -6.38 0.18
CA ARG A 269 34.24 -5.35 -0.25
C ARG A 269 34.92 -4.04 -0.61
N GLU A 270 35.87 -3.58 0.21
CA GLU A 270 36.59 -2.33 -0.02
C GLU A 270 37.47 -2.38 -1.28
N ARG A 271 38.18 -3.49 -1.50
CA ARG A 271 38.98 -3.72 -2.71
C ARG A 271 38.10 -3.78 -3.95
N ALA A 272 37.04 -4.59 -3.93
CA ALA A 272 36.14 -4.73 -5.07
C ALA A 272 35.43 -3.41 -5.44
N LEU A 273 34.99 -2.63 -4.44
CA LEU A 273 34.42 -1.31 -4.67
C LEU A 273 35.45 -0.36 -5.30
N SER A 274 36.66 -0.31 -4.76
CA SER A 274 37.74 0.54 -5.27
C SER A 274 38.06 0.22 -6.74
N GLU A 275 38.20 -1.06 -7.08
CA GLU A 275 38.47 -1.50 -8.46
C GLU A 275 37.29 -1.20 -9.40
N ALA A 276 36.05 -1.42 -8.96
CA ALA A 276 34.86 -1.10 -9.77
C ALA A 276 34.75 0.40 -10.07
N LEU A 277 35.06 1.25 -9.08
CA LEU A 277 35.06 2.70 -9.24
C LEU A 277 36.18 3.19 -10.16
N LYS A 278 37.39 2.63 -10.02
CA LYS A 278 38.52 2.89 -10.90
C LYS A 278 38.19 2.52 -12.34
N HIS A 279 37.62 1.32 -12.55
CA HIS A 279 37.14 0.87 -13.85
C HIS A 279 36.11 1.84 -14.43
N ALA A 280 35.13 2.28 -13.63
CA ALA A 280 34.13 3.27 -14.04
C ALA A 280 34.66 4.72 -14.19
N ARG A 281 35.95 4.98 -13.89
CA ARG A 281 36.57 6.31 -13.82
C ARG A 281 35.81 7.26 -12.89
N LYS A 282 35.44 6.77 -11.71
CA LYS A 282 34.77 7.53 -10.65
C LYS A 282 35.66 7.57 -9.42
N LYS A 283 35.60 8.70 -8.71
CA LYS A 283 36.23 8.83 -7.40
C LYS A 283 35.42 8.10 -6.36
N GLU A 284 36.10 7.65 -5.32
CA GLU A 284 35.47 7.06 -4.16
C GLU A 284 34.49 8.02 -3.50
N ASN A 285 33.34 7.48 -3.10
CA ASN A 285 32.27 8.24 -2.45
C ASN A 285 31.68 7.41 -1.31
N GLN A 286 31.52 8.06 -0.15
CA GLN A 286 30.84 7.55 1.04
C GLN A 286 29.47 6.93 0.73
N THR A 287 28.74 7.44 -0.27
CA THR A 287 27.43 6.91 -0.67
C THR A 287 27.43 5.39 -0.94
N PHE A 288 28.44 4.86 -1.64
CA PHE A 288 28.51 3.42 -1.91
C PHE A 288 28.84 2.62 -0.65
N LYS A 289 29.72 3.14 0.21
CA LYS A 289 30.04 2.50 1.51
C LYS A 289 28.81 2.42 2.41
N LEU A 290 28.01 3.48 2.47
CA LEU A 290 26.74 3.51 3.22
C LEU A 290 25.72 2.52 2.63
N ALA A 291 25.57 2.48 1.30
CA ALA A 291 24.67 1.53 0.63
C ALA A 291 25.07 0.06 0.90
N ILE A 292 26.37 -0.26 0.89
CA ILE A 292 26.89 -1.58 1.23
C ILE A 292 26.54 -1.95 2.68
N ARG A 293 26.73 -1.01 3.63
CA ARG A 293 26.46 -1.26 5.05
C ARG A 293 25.03 -1.69 5.32
N LYS A 294 24.04 -1.16 4.58
CA LYS A 294 22.62 -1.51 4.71
C LYS A 294 22.35 -3.01 4.53
N TYR A 295 23.13 -3.73 3.71
CA TYR A 295 22.99 -5.18 3.53
C TYR A 295 23.89 -6.01 4.46
N VAL A 296 25.04 -5.48 4.87
CA VAL A 296 26.01 -6.21 5.71
C VAL A 296 25.60 -6.16 7.19
N GLN A 297 25.11 -5.01 7.64
CA GLN A 297 24.65 -4.78 8.99
C GLN A 297 23.26 -4.12 8.91
N PRO A 298 22.21 -4.91 8.62
CA PRO A 298 20.85 -4.41 8.64
C PRO A 298 20.48 -3.95 10.05
N GLU A 299 20.58 -2.64 10.30
CA GLU A 299 20.26 -2.05 11.58
C GLU A 299 18.74 -2.03 11.80
N LYS A 300 18.29 -2.52 12.95
CA LYS A 300 16.88 -2.40 13.32
C LYS A 300 16.52 -0.92 13.47
N PRO A 301 15.40 -0.48 12.89
CA PRO A 301 14.99 0.90 12.99
C PRO A 301 14.73 1.28 14.45
N SER A 302 15.18 2.47 14.84
CA SER A 302 14.89 3.06 16.15
C SER A 302 14.02 4.30 15.99
N SER A 303 13.18 4.55 16.99
CA SER A 303 12.28 5.70 17.03
C SER A 303 12.46 6.46 18.34
N LYS A 304 12.26 7.78 18.32
CA LYS A 304 12.31 8.63 19.52
C LYS A 304 11.03 8.54 20.36
N LEU A 305 10.08 7.71 19.94
CA LEU A 305 8.82 7.52 20.65
C LEU A 305 9.03 6.83 22.02
N PRO A 306 8.23 7.22 23.04
CA PRO A 306 8.19 6.50 24.31
C PRO A 306 7.93 4.99 24.11
N SER A 307 8.48 4.15 24.98
CA SER A 307 8.38 2.68 24.86
C SER A 307 6.95 2.16 24.76
N TRP A 308 6.02 2.71 25.55
CA TRP A 308 4.62 2.32 25.49
C TRP A 308 3.94 2.69 24.16
N VAL A 309 4.37 3.78 23.51
CA VAL A 309 3.88 4.21 22.18
C VAL A 309 4.40 3.25 21.13
N ARG A 310 5.70 2.93 21.18
CA ARG A 310 6.33 1.94 20.30
C ARG A 310 5.60 0.60 20.37
N LYS A 311 5.32 0.11 21.58
CA LYS A 311 4.56 -1.12 21.80
C LYS A 311 3.16 -1.07 21.17
N LYS A 312 2.45 0.07 21.24
CA LYS A 312 1.14 0.22 20.60
C LYS A 312 1.22 0.23 19.08
N VAL A 313 2.27 0.83 18.52
CA VAL A 313 2.54 0.77 17.07
C VAL A 313 2.81 -0.67 16.66
N GLU A 314 3.75 -1.34 17.33
CA GLU A 314 4.20 -2.71 17.05
C GLU A 314 3.05 -3.72 16.96
N ILE A 315 2.05 -3.61 17.85
CA ILE A 315 0.86 -4.48 17.87
C ILE A 315 -0.31 -3.99 16.99
N GLY A 316 -0.09 -2.96 16.17
CA GLY A 316 -1.10 -2.41 15.25
C GLY A 316 -2.24 -1.62 15.91
N LYS A 317 -2.10 -1.21 17.18
CA LYS A 317 -3.12 -0.40 17.90
C LYS A 317 -2.92 1.11 17.74
N LEU A 318 -1.85 1.53 17.07
CA LEU A 318 -1.58 2.94 16.77
C LEU A 318 -0.95 3.07 15.39
N THR A 319 -1.52 3.94 14.56
CA THR A 319 -1.03 4.22 13.21
C THR A 319 0.46 4.61 13.18
N THR A 320 1.20 4.11 12.18
CA THR A 320 2.61 4.48 11.94
C THR A 320 2.78 5.97 11.55
N SER A 321 1.68 6.65 11.24
CA SER A 321 1.63 8.10 11.02
C SER A 321 2.27 8.91 12.16
N VAL A 322 2.23 8.40 13.39
CA VAL A 322 2.86 9.07 14.54
C VAL A 322 4.39 9.14 14.39
N ILE A 323 5.01 8.10 13.81
CA ILE A 323 6.46 8.06 13.54
C ILE A 323 6.81 9.13 12.50
N SER A 324 6.08 9.18 11.39
CA SER A 324 6.31 10.18 10.33
C SER A 324 6.22 11.62 10.85
N VAL A 325 5.22 11.91 11.68
CA VAL A 325 5.05 13.25 12.25
C VAL A 325 6.11 13.56 13.31
N VAL A 326 6.36 12.64 14.26
CA VAL A 326 7.26 12.90 15.40
C VAL A 326 8.72 12.87 14.99
N ASP A 327 9.16 11.80 14.32
CA ASP A 327 10.56 11.55 13.99
C ASP A 327 10.97 12.27 12.70
N GLN A 328 10.11 12.26 11.68
CA GLN A 328 10.47 12.74 10.33
C GLN A 328 10.01 14.17 10.05
N LYS A 329 9.17 14.75 10.92
CA LYS A 329 8.55 16.08 10.74
C LYS A 329 7.91 16.24 9.36
N SER A 330 7.37 15.15 8.82
CA SER A 330 6.83 15.11 7.47
C SER A 330 5.70 14.11 7.37
N MET A 331 4.71 14.40 6.53
CA MET A 331 3.59 13.52 6.28
C MET A 331 3.24 13.58 4.80
N MET A 332 3.18 12.42 4.16
CA MET A 332 2.78 12.27 2.75
C MET A 332 1.51 11.43 2.70
N PRO A 333 0.33 12.06 2.72
CA PRO A 333 -0.93 11.32 2.63
C PRO A 333 -0.99 10.52 1.31
N PRO A 334 -1.51 9.28 1.33
CA PRO A 334 -1.56 8.46 0.12
C PRO A 334 -2.43 9.10 -0.94
N VAL A 335 -2.04 8.85 -2.18
CA VAL A 335 -2.80 9.20 -3.38
C VAL A 335 -3.99 8.25 -3.50
N LEU A 336 -5.08 8.74 -4.06
CA LEU A 336 -6.31 7.99 -4.32
C LEU A 336 -6.83 8.41 -5.68
N VAL A 337 -7.67 7.55 -6.26
CA VAL A 337 -8.48 7.91 -7.42
C VAL A 337 -9.57 8.85 -6.95
N GLU A 338 -9.56 10.09 -7.44
CA GLU A 338 -10.58 11.10 -7.14
C GLU A 338 -10.79 12.01 -8.36
N ASP A 339 -11.77 12.91 -8.29
CA ASP A 339 -11.93 13.97 -9.28
C ASP A 339 -10.82 15.02 -9.12
N PHE A 340 -9.83 14.94 -10.01
CA PHE A 340 -8.66 15.84 -10.08
C PHE A 340 -8.97 17.23 -10.64
N SER A 341 -10.19 17.48 -11.16
CA SER A 341 -10.63 18.83 -11.55
C SER A 341 -11.01 19.70 -10.35
N GLN A 342 -11.23 19.08 -9.19
CA GLN A 342 -11.63 19.73 -7.95
C GLN A 342 -10.49 19.80 -6.94
N ARG A 343 -10.68 20.58 -5.87
CA ARG A 343 -9.76 20.59 -4.72
C ARG A 343 -9.64 19.19 -4.12
N SER A 344 -8.46 18.85 -3.62
CA SER A 344 -8.21 17.52 -3.04
C SER A 344 -9.23 17.16 -1.96
N SER A 345 -9.68 15.90 -1.97
CA SER A 345 -10.52 15.27 -0.96
C SER A 345 -9.99 15.44 0.47
N TYR A 346 -8.67 15.57 0.65
CA TYR A 346 -8.04 15.87 1.93
C TYR A 346 -8.45 17.22 2.53
N THR A 347 -9.09 18.11 1.78
CA THR A 347 -9.63 19.36 2.33
C THR A 347 -10.71 19.06 3.37
N ALA A 348 -11.54 18.03 3.17
CA ALA A 348 -12.61 17.66 4.11
C ALA A 348 -12.06 17.21 5.47
N ALA A 349 -10.92 16.51 5.46
CA ALA A 349 -10.26 16.04 6.68
C ALA A 349 -9.22 17.03 7.25
N TYR A 350 -9.23 18.30 6.82
CA TYR A 350 -8.22 19.29 7.24
C TYR A 350 -8.22 19.49 8.77
N ARG A 351 -9.39 19.73 9.37
CA ARG A 351 -9.54 19.95 10.82
C ARG A 351 -9.01 18.77 11.63
N ILE A 352 -9.40 17.54 11.29
CA ILE A 352 -8.94 16.33 11.99
C ILE A 352 -7.41 16.23 11.96
N ARG A 353 -6.80 16.52 10.80
CA ARG A 353 -5.33 16.50 10.68
C ARG A 353 -4.67 17.60 11.49
N GLN A 354 -5.26 18.80 11.60
CA GLN A 354 -4.71 19.84 12.45
C GLN A 354 -4.65 19.38 13.91
N TYR A 355 -5.72 18.74 14.41
CA TYR A 355 -5.72 18.14 15.74
C TYR A 355 -4.65 17.05 15.87
N PHE A 356 -4.61 16.10 14.93
CA PHE A 356 -3.63 15.02 14.94
C PHE A 356 -2.19 15.54 14.96
N TYR A 357 -1.85 16.50 14.11
CA TYR A 357 -0.50 17.09 14.05
C TYR A 357 -0.20 17.96 15.27
N GLY A 358 -1.12 18.85 15.65
CA GLY A 358 -0.92 19.78 16.75
C GLY A 358 -0.72 19.08 18.08
N LEU A 359 -1.43 17.96 18.30
CA LEU A 359 -1.16 17.08 19.42
C LEU A 359 0.29 16.57 19.36
N LEU A 360 0.73 16.00 18.24
CA LEU A 360 2.06 15.41 18.12
C LEU A 360 3.24 16.40 18.11
N THR A 361 3.06 17.66 17.71
CA THR A 361 4.16 18.63 17.52
C THR A 361 4.34 19.64 18.65
N LYS A 362 3.52 19.61 19.70
CA LYS A 362 3.49 20.60 20.81
C LYS A 362 3.00 22.02 20.41
N ASP A 363 2.51 22.23 19.18
CA ASP A 363 1.81 23.47 18.77
C ASP A 363 0.34 23.49 19.22
N VAL A 364 0.08 22.98 20.43
CA VAL A 364 -1.25 22.92 21.03
C VAL A 364 -1.78 24.33 21.36
N GLN A 365 -0.88 25.30 21.58
CA GLN A 365 -1.22 26.69 21.87
C GLN A 365 -2.00 27.39 20.74
N ALA A 366 -1.75 27.06 19.47
CA ALA A 366 -2.46 27.69 18.35
C ALA A 366 -3.84 27.08 18.06
N LEU A 367 -4.09 25.85 18.52
CA LEU A 367 -5.35 25.11 18.29
C LEU A 367 -6.41 25.39 19.35
N LEU A 368 -6.02 25.89 20.52
CA LEU A 368 -6.87 25.97 21.72
C LEU A 368 -6.97 27.39 22.28
N CYS A 369 -7.00 28.43 21.43
CA CYS A 369 -7.12 29.83 21.88
C CYS A 369 -8.34 30.12 22.78
N ASN A 370 -9.28 29.17 22.96
CA ASN A 370 -10.40 29.27 23.90
C ASN A 370 -10.23 28.50 25.23
N TYR A 371 -9.13 27.77 25.44
CA TYR A 371 -8.84 27.05 26.69
C TYR A 371 -7.60 27.63 27.38
N VAL A 372 -7.76 28.85 27.88
CA VAL A 372 -6.81 29.43 28.83
C VAL A 372 -7.01 28.71 30.17
N VAL A 373 -6.01 27.91 30.54
CA VAL A 373 -5.47 27.64 31.91
C VAL A 373 -4.98 26.19 32.12
N CYS A 374 -5.53 25.13 31.49
CA CYS A 374 -5.16 23.74 31.88
C CYS A 374 -4.28 22.93 30.91
N ILE A 375 -3.99 23.40 29.69
CA ILE A 375 -3.30 22.59 28.67
C ILE A 375 -1.86 23.07 28.39
N SER A 376 -1.37 24.06 29.14
CA SER A 376 -0.03 24.65 28.95
C SER A 376 1.15 23.72 29.29
N ILE A 377 0.94 22.50 29.79
CA ILE A 377 2.02 21.63 30.30
C ILE A 377 1.91 20.15 29.86
N LEU A 378 0.79 19.71 29.27
CA LEU A 378 0.59 18.27 29.02
C LEU A 378 1.17 17.84 27.67
N SER A 379 2.21 17.00 27.70
CA SER A 379 2.70 16.33 26.49
C SER A 379 1.58 15.49 25.85
N VAL A 380 1.56 15.34 24.52
CA VAL A 380 0.61 14.44 23.83
C VAL A 380 0.56 13.04 24.44
N TRP A 381 1.69 12.57 24.95
CA TRP A 381 1.82 11.28 25.60
C TRP A 381 1.02 11.21 26.91
N TYR A 382 0.93 12.31 27.65
CA TYR A 382 0.04 12.41 28.80
C TYR A 382 -1.42 12.35 28.36
N LEU A 383 -1.81 13.12 27.34
CA LEU A 383 -3.19 13.17 26.84
C LEU A 383 -3.66 11.82 26.29
N SER A 384 -2.78 11.06 25.65
CA SER A 384 -3.12 9.74 25.15
C SER A 384 -3.36 8.73 26.28
N VAL A 385 -2.55 8.70 27.35
CA VAL A 385 -2.55 7.58 28.33
C VAL A 385 -3.03 7.95 29.71
N GLN A 386 -2.69 9.14 30.21
CA GLN A 386 -2.92 9.55 31.59
C GLN A 386 -4.12 10.49 31.74
N ALA A 387 -4.57 11.12 30.66
CA ALA A 387 -5.76 11.95 30.71
C ALA A 387 -7.02 11.11 30.98
N PRO A 388 -7.95 11.62 31.83
CA PRO A 388 -9.24 11.00 32.04
C PRO A 388 -9.94 10.74 30.71
N GLU A 389 -10.66 9.62 30.61
CA GLU A 389 -11.39 9.24 29.39
C GLU A 389 -12.31 10.36 28.90
N GLY A 390 -13.00 11.06 29.81
CA GLY A 390 -13.85 12.20 29.46
C GLY A 390 -13.09 13.39 28.82
N LEU A 391 -11.82 13.60 29.16
CA LEU A 391 -11.01 14.61 28.48
C LEU A 391 -10.62 14.14 27.07
N ARG A 392 -10.16 12.89 26.93
CA ARG A 392 -9.82 12.28 25.63
C ARG A 392 -11.01 12.30 24.67
N ARG A 393 -12.20 11.95 25.18
CA ARG A 393 -13.46 11.97 24.45
C ARG A 393 -13.87 13.38 24.03
N ARG A 394 -13.81 14.38 24.93
CA ARG A 394 -14.09 15.79 24.57
C ARG A 394 -13.18 16.34 23.49
N MET A 395 -11.87 16.01 23.53
CA MET A 395 -10.95 16.42 22.47
C MET A 395 -11.30 15.79 21.12
N PHE A 396 -11.71 14.52 21.14
CA PHE A 396 -12.18 13.82 19.95
C PHE A 396 -13.46 14.45 19.39
N GLU A 397 -14.43 14.74 20.26
CA GLU A 397 -15.67 15.45 19.94
C GLU A 397 -15.42 16.83 19.33
N GLU A 398 -14.49 17.60 19.88
CA GLU A 398 -14.15 18.94 19.38
C GLU A 398 -13.47 18.90 18.00
N ALA A 399 -12.63 17.88 17.77
CA ALA A 399 -12.02 17.63 16.48
C ALA A 399 -13.07 17.29 15.41
N LEU A 400 -14.06 16.47 15.75
CA LEU A 400 -15.15 16.07 14.86
C LEU A 400 -16.36 17.03 14.85
N GLN A 401 -16.43 18.01 15.74
CA GLN A 401 -17.61 18.88 15.90
C GLN A 401 -18.90 18.10 16.17
N VAL A 402 -18.83 17.02 16.94
CA VAL A 402 -19.97 16.16 17.29
C VAL A 402 -19.96 15.90 18.78
N GLN A 403 -21.13 15.99 19.43
CA GLN A 403 -21.29 15.55 20.81
C GLN A 403 -21.65 14.05 20.83
N THR A 404 -20.90 13.24 21.58
CA THR A 404 -21.15 11.79 21.63
C THR A 404 -22.33 11.39 22.52
N SER A 405 -22.89 12.32 23.31
CA SER A 405 -24.19 12.13 23.98
C SER A 405 -25.30 11.81 22.99
N ALA A 406 -25.18 12.26 21.73
CA ALA A 406 -26.12 11.93 20.66
C ALA A 406 -26.01 10.47 20.15
N LEU A 407 -25.06 9.67 20.66
CA LEU A 407 -24.76 8.33 20.17
C LEU A 407 -25.26 7.21 21.10
N GLU A 408 -26.02 7.51 22.15
CA GLU A 408 -26.46 6.52 23.14
C GLU A 408 -27.20 5.33 22.50
N ASN A 409 -28.01 5.58 21.47
CA ASN A 409 -28.78 4.56 20.75
C ASN A 409 -28.07 3.99 19.52
N ILE A 410 -26.82 4.38 19.26
CA ILE A 410 -26.05 3.93 18.10
C ILE A 410 -25.19 2.72 18.50
N PRO A 411 -25.22 1.60 17.76
CA PRO A 411 -24.34 0.46 18.00
C PRO A 411 -22.86 0.88 18.04
N ASP A 412 -22.08 0.28 18.93
CA ASP A 412 -20.68 0.65 19.17
C ASP A 412 -19.84 0.72 17.88
N GLN A 413 -20.01 -0.26 17.00
CA GLN A 413 -19.34 -0.34 15.69
C GLN A 413 -19.69 0.80 14.72
N LEU A 414 -20.82 1.49 14.92
CA LEU A 414 -21.29 2.59 14.07
C LEU A 414 -21.02 3.97 14.67
N LYS A 415 -20.66 4.06 15.96
CA LYS A 415 -20.45 5.37 16.64
C LYS A 415 -19.43 6.24 15.92
N LEU A 416 -18.24 5.67 15.62
CA LEU A 416 -17.21 6.41 14.90
C LEU A 416 -17.63 6.78 13.46
N PRO A 417 -18.12 5.84 12.61
CA PRO A 417 -18.66 6.18 11.29
C PRO A 417 -19.74 7.27 11.30
N VAL A 418 -20.64 7.25 12.29
CA VAL A 418 -21.70 8.27 12.44
C VAL A 418 -21.09 9.64 12.76
N CYS A 419 -20.18 9.74 13.73
CA CYS A 419 -19.50 11.01 14.02
C CYS A 419 -18.78 11.59 12.80
N VAL A 420 -18.08 10.72 12.05
CA VAL A 420 -17.37 11.10 10.83
C VAL A 420 -18.33 11.63 9.78
N THR A 421 -19.48 10.96 9.62
CA THR A 421 -20.51 11.34 8.66
C THR A 421 -21.12 12.69 9.01
N VAL A 422 -21.40 12.96 10.29
CA VAL A 422 -21.90 14.27 10.75
C VAL A 422 -20.88 15.38 10.48
N LEU A 423 -19.60 15.19 10.85
CA LEU A 423 -18.54 16.15 10.55
C LEU A 423 -18.49 16.45 9.06
N TRP A 424 -18.39 15.40 8.25
CA TRP A 424 -18.23 15.51 6.80
C TRP A 424 -19.44 16.21 6.17
N PHE A 425 -20.66 15.86 6.59
CA PHE A 425 -21.90 16.46 6.11
C PHE A 425 -22.01 17.94 6.47
N ASN A 426 -21.65 18.33 7.70
CA ASN A 426 -21.67 19.74 8.12
C ASN A 426 -20.63 20.60 7.37
N ASN A 427 -19.52 20.00 6.93
CA ASN A 427 -18.46 20.70 6.19
C ASN A 427 -18.64 20.66 4.67
N LEU A 428 -19.58 19.87 4.16
CA LEU A 428 -20.00 19.92 2.78
C LEU A 428 -20.76 21.25 2.56
N LYS A 429 -20.12 22.21 1.87
CA LYS A 429 -20.79 23.44 1.40
C LYS A 429 -21.83 23.04 0.35
N VAL A 430 -23.12 22.92 0.71
CA VAL A 430 -24.09 22.29 -0.20
C VAL A 430 -25.21 23.21 -0.67
N GLY A 431 -25.46 23.19 -1.98
CA GLY A 431 -26.80 23.32 -2.54
C GLY A 431 -27.38 21.95 -2.94
N GLN A 432 -28.66 21.69 -2.66
CA GLN A 432 -29.60 20.62 -3.08
C GLN A 432 -29.15 19.15 -3.35
N LYS A 433 -27.87 18.75 -3.35
CA LYS A 433 -27.40 17.38 -3.67
C LYS A 433 -26.72 16.61 -2.51
N ALA A 434 -26.66 17.20 -1.31
CA ALA A 434 -26.08 16.58 -0.10
C ALA A 434 -26.89 15.37 0.36
N GLU A 435 -28.20 15.51 0.32
CA GLU A 435 -29.12 14.52 0.86
C GLU A 435 -29.01 13.21 0.09
N THR A 436 -28.85 13.24 -1.23
CA THR A 436 -28.67 12.01 -2.03
C THR A 436 -27.40 11.26 -1.64
N VAL A 437 -26.28 11.95 -1.44
CA VAL A 437 -25.01 11.32 -1.03
C VAL A 437 -25.11 10.77 0.40
N LEU A 438 -25.75 11.52 1.30
CA LEU A 438 -25.98 11.06 2.67
C LEU A 438 -26.86 9.80 2.69
N HIS A 439 -27.97 9.77 1.93
CA HIS A 439 -28.80 8.58 1.82
C HIS A 439 -28.00 7.38 1.29
N THR A 440 -27.16 7.56 0.26
CA THR A 440 -26.31 6.47 -0.25
C THR A 440 -25.33 5.96 0.80
N LEU A 441 -24.66 6.85 1.55
CA LEU A 441 -23.76 6.47 2.64
C LEU A 441 -24.49 5.78 3.80
N LEU A 442 -25.70 6.23 4.15
CA LEU A 442 -26.49 5.61 5.22
C LEU A 442 -27.01 4.23 4.80
N LEU A 443 -27.47 4.09 3.55
CA LEU A 443 -27.84 2.77 2.99
C LEU A 443 -26.64 1.82 3.03
N TRP A 444 -25.43 2.33 2.77
CA TRP A 444 -24.19 1.57 2.85
C TRP A 444 -23.86 1.05 4.27
N PHE A 445 -24.22 1.80 5.32
CA PHE A 445 -24.05 1.32 6.71
C PHE A 445 -25.13 0.35 7.18
N VAL A 446 -26.34 0.40 6.60
CA VAL A 446 -27.55 -0.26 7.15
C VAL A 446 -27.95 -1.51 6.38
N CYS A 447 -27.56 -1.66 5.12
CA CYS A 447 -27.87 -2.84 4.32
C CYS A 447 -27.06 -4.07 4.77
N ASP A 448 -27.60 -4.87 5.70
CA ASP A 448 -27.14 -6.22 6.01
C ASP A 448 -27.94 -7.26 5.20
N PRO A 449 -27.38 -7.86 4.16
CA PRO A 449 -28.05 -8.89 3.37
C PRO A 449 -28.24 -10.23 4.10
N ASN A 450 -27.59 -10.44 5.24
CA ASN A 450 -27.70 -11.65 6.04
C ASN A 450 -28.64 -11.51 7.25
N SER A 451 -29.31 -10.36 7.40
CA SER A 451 -30.27 -10.17 8.48
C SER A 451 -31.54 -11.01 8.23
N PRO A 452 -31.91 -11.94 9.12
CA PRO A 452 -33.10 -12.77 8.95
C PRO A 452 -34.34 -11.88 9.05
N GLY A 453 -34.98 -11.63 7.89
CA GLY A 453 -36.15 -10.76 7.76
C GLY A 453 -36.02 -9.64 6.72
N TYR A 454 -34.83 -9.45 6.12
CA TYR A 454 -34.64 -8.44 5.08
C TYR A 454 -34.95 -9.00 3.68
N SER A 455 -36.07 -8.56 3.08
CA SER A 455 -36.29 -8.66 1.64
C SER A 455 -35.92 -7.31 1.01
N CYS A 456 -34.73 -7.16 0.41
CA CYS A 456 -34.52 -6.10 -0.59
C CYS A 456 -35.58 -6.34 -1.67
N SER A 457 -36.55 -5.44 -1.84
CA SER A 457 -37.49 -5.56 -2.96
C SER A 457 -36.67 -5.58 -4.25
N GLN A 458 -36.97 -6.49 -5.17
CA GLN A 458 -36.24 -6.61 -6.45
C GLN A 458 -36.13 -5.26 -7.17
N SER A 459 -37.17 -4.42 -7.09
CA SER A 459 -37.19 -3.07 -7.66
C SER A 459 -36.18 -2.09 -7.03
N PHE A 460 -35.83 -2.27 -5.75
CA PHE A 460 -34.85 -1.45 -5.03
C PHE A 460 -33.42 -1.85 -5.41
N CYS A 461 -33.15 -3.14 -5.47
CA CYS A 461 -31.89 -3.67 -5.95
C CYS A 461 -31.67 -3.32 -7.45
N ASP A 462 -32.72 -3.30 -8.29
CA ASP A 462 -32.66 -2.86 -9.70
C ASP A 462 -32.38 -1.35 -9.88
N SER A 463 -32.86 -0.50 -8.95
CA SER A 463 -32.62 0.95 -9.01
C SER A 463 -31.21 1.33 -8.55
N VAL A 464 -30.63 0.55 -7.63
CA VAL A 464 -29.21 0.62 -7.26
C VAL A 464 -28.29 0.07 -8.37
N SER A 465 -28.69 -1.01 -9.04
CA SER A 465 -27.95 -1.63 -10.15
C SER A 465 -27.81 -0.72 -11.37
N ASN A 466 -28.81 0.12 -11.63
CA ASN A 466 -28.84 1.08 -12.73
C ASN A 466 -28.22 2.44 -12.36
N TRP A 467 -27.73 2.58 -11.13
CA TRP A 467 -27.21 3.85 -10.63
C TRP A 467 -25.77 4.07 -11.10
N GLN A 468 -25.57 5.01 -12.02
CA GLN A 468 -24.23 5.49 -12.34
C GLN A 468 -23.87 6.61 -11.36
N PRO A 469 -22.85 6.45 -10.49
CA PRO A 469 -22.39 7.56 -9.67
C PRO A 469 -21.98 8.72 -10.55
N GLN A 470 -22.68 9.81 -10.36
CA GLN A 470 -22.26 11.07 -10.92
C GLN A 470 -20.92 11.46 -10.26
N PRO A 471 -20.02 12.17 -10.99
CA PRO A 471 -18.69 12.53 -10.48
C PRO A 471 -18.67 13.18 -9.10
N HIS A 472 -19.73 13.91 -8.74
CA HIS A 472 -19.86 14.54 -7.43
C HIS A 472 -20.04 13.54 -6.28
N VAL A 473 -20.63 12.37 -6.50
CA VAL A 473 -20.81 11.35 -5.44
C VAL A 473 -19.51 10.62 -5.14
N ALA A 474 -18.77 10.20 -6.18
CA ALA A 474 -17.45 9.60 -5.99
C ALA A 474 -16.48 10.56 -5.26
N LYS A 475 -16.58 11.86 -5.55
CA LYS A 475 -15.82 12.89 -4.82
C LYS A 475 -16.22 12.99 -3.36
N ALA A 476 -17.52 13.02 -3.10
CA ALA A 476 -18.07 13.14 -1.76
C ALA A 476 -17.72 11.89 -0.92
N PHE A 477 -17.78 10.70 -1.52
CA PHE A 477 -17.31 9.45 -0.92
C PHE A 477 -15.81 9.48 -0.62
N SER A 478 -14.97 9.92 -1.58
CA SER A 478 -13.53 10.07 -1.37
C SER A 478 -13.21 11.00 -0.20
N GLN A 479 -13.96 12.10 -0.06
CA GLN A 479 -13.86 13.03 1.08
C GLN A 479 -14.26 12.36 2.39
N TRP A 480 -15.39 11.65 2.42
CA TRP A 480 -15.84 10.90 3.58
C TRP A 480 -14.79 9.88 4.02
N GLN A 481 -14.23 9.08 3.10
CA GLN A 481 -13.16 8.11 3.39
C GLN A 481 -11.91 8.78 3.96
N ARG A 482 -11.56 10.00 3.51
CA ARG A 482 -10.45 10.76 4.12
C ARG A 482 -10.76 11.13 5.56
N CYS A 483 -11.97 11.63 5.83
CA CYS A 483 -12.41 11.95 7.18
C CYS A 483 -12.39 10.69 8.05
N MET A 484 -12.89 9.58 7.54
CA MET A 484 -12.94 8.29 8.23
C MET A 484 -11.56 7.84 8.67
N ARG A 485 -10.61 7.75 7.72
CA ARG A 485 -9.25 7.28 8.02
C ARG A 485 -8.49 8.21 8.97
N GLN A 486 -8.61 9.52 8.82
CA GLN A 486 -7.95 10.47 9.72
C GLN A 486 -8.60 10.45 11.12
N SER A 487 -9.91 10.22 11.20
CA SER A 487 -10.61 10.10 12.48
C SER A 487 -10.22 8.81 13.19
N LEU A 488 -10.05 7.70 12.46
CA LEU A 488 -9.49 6.45 13.01
C LEU A 488 -8.12 6.70 13.64
N HIS A 489 -7.21 7.35 12.91
CA HIS A 489 -5.87 7.65 13.41
C HIS A 489 -5.90 8.55 14.66
N LEU A 490 -6.79 9.56 14.68
CA LEU A 490 -6.97 10.43 15.85
C LEU A 490 -7.58 9.66 17.03
N ASN A 491 -8.54 8.76 16.76
CA ASN A 491 -9.16 7.89 17.75
C ASN A 491 -8.08 7.02 18.42
N GLN A 492 -7.25 6.34 17.64
CA GLN A 492 -6.12 5.54 18.12
C GLN A 492 -5.12 6.38 18.94
N LEU A 493 -4.78 7.60 18.47
CA LEU A 493 -3.90 8.51 19.20
C LEU A 493 -4.45 8.89 20.58
N LEU A 494 -5.77 9.07 20.69
CA LEU A 494 -6.46 9.38 21.95
C LEU A 494 -6.83 8.12 22.75
N CYS A 495 -6.23 6.98 22.43
CA CYS A 495 -6.49 5.67 23.03
C CYS A 495 -7.96 5.24 22.93
N SER A 496 -8.47 5.33 21.71
CA SER A 496 -9.75 4.83 21.21
C SER A 496 -10.94 5.22 22.09
N PRO A 497 -11.23 6.53 22.28
CA PRO A 497 -12.41 6.99 23.02
C PRO A 497 -13.74 6.53 22.42
N LEU A 498 -13.75 6.15 21.14
CA LEU A 498 -14.84 5.39 20.53
C LEU A 498 -14.33 4.02 20.04
N PRO A 499 -15.19 3.00 20.01
CA PRO A 499 -14.88 1.70 19.39
C PRO A 499 -14.45 1.87 17.93
N GLU A 500 -13.43 1.11 17.52
CA GLU A 500 -13.00 1.06 16.12
C GLU A 500 -14.00 0.22 15.30
N PRO A 501 -14.44 0.71 14.14
CA PRO A 501 -15.35 -0.03 13.28
C PRO A 501 -14.60 -1.14 12.55
N GLN A 502 -15.33 -2.20 12.20
CA GLN A 502 -14.83 -3.23 11.30
C GLN A 502 -14.94 -2.74 9.86
N PHE A 503 -13.82 -2.34 9.26
CA PHE A 503 -13.82 -1.67 7.95
C PHE A 503 -14.30 -2.58 6.82
N HIS A 504 -14.05 -3.88 6.92
CA HIS A 504 -14.57 -4.86 5.96
C HIS A 504 -16.11 -4.98 5.99
N LEU A 505 -16.76 -4.54 7.08
CA LEU A 505 -18.22 -4.51 7.18
C LEU A 505 -18.83 -3.17 6.74
N LEU A 506 -18.02 -2.13 6.58
CA LEU A 506 -18.50 -0.83 6.11
C LEU A 506 -18.84 -0.86 4.62
N GLU A 507 -18.31 -1.83 3.86
CA GLU A 507 -18.53 -1.96 2.42
C GLU A 507 -19.30 -3.22 2.04
N ARG A 508 -20.41 -3.53 2.72
CA ARG A 508 -21.23 -4.69 2.32
C ARG A 508 -22.00 -4.39 1.02
N ASP A 509 -21.50 -4.88 -0.11
CA ASP A 509 -22.34 -5.08 -1.28
C ASP A 509 -23.41 -6.15 -0.97
N PRO A 510 -24.65 -5.99 -1.45
CA PRO A 510 -25.62 -7.08 -1.39
C PRO A 510 -25.10 -8.27 -2.22
N PRO A 511 -25.08 -9.52 -1.73
CA PRO A 511 -24.81 -10.69 -2.54
C PRO A 511 -25.97 -10.86 -3.55
N SER A 512 -25.65 -10.97 -4.84
CA SER A 512 -26.63 -11.49 -5.80
C SER A 512 -26.68 -13.02 -5.71
N PRO A 513 -27.86 -13.65 -5.85
CA PRO A 513 -27.97 -15.11 -6.02
C PRO A 513 -27.33 -15.66 -7.31
N LEU A 514 -26.70 -14.80 -8.13
CA LEU A 514 -26.17 -15.10 -9.47
C LEU A 514 -24.66 -14.86 -9.62
N GLY A 515 -23.93 -14.57 -8.53
CA GLY A 515 -22.48 -14.36 -8.58
C GLY A 515 -22.03 -13.05 -9.24
N LEU A 516 -22.95 -12.10 -9.48
CA LEU A 516 -22.65 -10.74 -9.94
C LEU A 516 -22.39 -9.84 -8.72
N ARG A 517 -21.18 -9.28 -8.60
CA ARG A 517 -20.85 -8.19 -7.66
C ARG A 517 -21.54 -6.90 -8.14
N PHE A 518 -22.33 -6.25 -7.28
CA PHE A 518 -23.11 -5.07 -7.68
C PHE A 518 -22.22 -3.84 -7.84
N PRO A 519 -22.30 -3.10 -8.96
CA PRO A 519 -21.44 -1.95 -9.21
C PRO A 519 -22.05 -0.69 -8.59
N LEU A 520 -21.99 -0.55 -7.25
CA LEU A 520 -22.57 0.60 -6.56
C LEU A 520 -21.89 1.94 -6.94
N LEU A 521 -20.68 1.89 -7.50
CA LEU A 521 -19.98 3.09 -7.97
C LEU A 521 -19.21 2.83 -9.29
N ARG A 522 -19.82 3.12 -10.46
CA ARG A 522 -19.13 3.26 -11.77
C ARG A 522 -19.08 4.72 -12.27
N TRP A 523 -17.91 5.36 -12.17
CA TRP A 523 -17.71 6.76 -12.57
C TRP A 523 -17.83 6.97 -14.08
N SER A 524 -18.75 7.84 -14.55
CA SER A 524 -18.85 8.26 -15.97
C SER A 524 -18.54 9.76 -16.13
N PRO A 525 -17.54 10.17 -16.93
CA PRO A 525 -17.34 11.57 -17.27
C PRO A 525 -18.32 12.00 -18.37
N LEU A 526 -19.22 12.94 -18.05
CA LEU A 526 -20.04 13.64 -19.04
C LEU A 526 -19.15 14.56 -19.89
N VAL A 527 -18.79 14.12 -21.10
CA VAL A 527 -18.29 15.02 -22.14
C VAL A 527 -19.47 15.81 -22.69
N GLY A 528 -19.46 17.12 -22.48
CA GLY A 528 -20.41 18.03 -23.10
C GLY A 528 -20.28 18.00 -24.62
N SER A 529 -21.15 17.26 -25.30
CA SER A 529 -21.40 17.46 -26.72
C SER A 529 -22.71 18.21 -26.89
N GLY A 530 -22.64 19.52 -27.05
CA GLY A 530 -23.72 20.30 -27.63
C GLY A 530 -23.96 19.79 -29.06
N ARG A 531 -24.97 18.93 -29.23
CA ARG A 531 -25.56 18.65 -30.54
C ARG A 531 -26.95 19.27 -30.58
N GLN A 532 -27.02 20.42 -31.24
CA GLN A 532 -28.26 21.01 -31.75
C GLN A 532 -29.09 19.92 -32.44
N LYS A 533 -30.29 19.67 -31.91
CA LYS A 533 -31.34 18.93 -32.61
C LYS A 533 -31.73 19.70 -33.87
N ARG A 534 -31.16 19.34 -35.02
CA ARG A 534 -31.76 19.68 -36.33
C ARG A 534 -32.83 18.65 -36.65
N LYS A 535 -34.10 19.07 -36.52
CA LYS A 535 -35.28 18.42 -37.10
C LYS A 535 -35.05 18.17 -38.59
N LYS A 536 -35.03 16.91 -39.03
CA LYS A 536 -35.27 16.57 -40.45
C LYS A 536 -36.75 16.26 -40.63
N ARG A 537 -37.43 17.17 -41.31
CA ARG A 537 -38.74 16.95 -41.95
C ARG A 537 -38.58 15.87 -43.02
N GLY A 538 -39.59 15.03 -43.15
CA GLY A 538 -39.69 14.00 -44.18
C GLY A 538 -39.84 14.59 -45.58
N GLY A 539 -39.61 13.74 -46.58
CA GLY A 539 -39.93 14.03 -47.97
C GLY A 539 -39.10 13.22 -48.96
N GLY A 540 -39.72 12.17 -49.51
CA GLY A 540 -39.72 11.94 -50.97
C GLY A 540 -38.52 11.28 -51.65
N ARG A 541 -38.72 10.01 -52.04
CA ARG A 541 -38.42 9.38 -53.34
C ARG A 541 -37.25 9.94 -54.19
N ARG A 542 -36.30 9.08 -54.55
CA ARG A 542 -36.24 8.44 -55.90
C ARG A 542 -35.03 7.50 -56.03
N THR A 543 -35.31 6.38 -56.66
CA THR A 543 -34.39 5.37 -57.21
C THR A 543 -33.42 5.96 -58.23
N ASN A 544 -32.15 5.51 -58.24
CA ASN A 544 -31.54 5.01 -59.48
C ASN A 544 -30.23 4.24 -59.29
N ARG A 545 -30.14 3.16 -60.09
CA ARG A 545 -28.97 2.32 -60.37
C ARG A 545 -27.81 3.11 -60.98
N ARG A 546 -26.56 2.70 -60.67
CA ARG A 546 -25.44 2.42 -61.60
C ARG A 546 -24.21 2.00 -60.79
N LYS A 547 -23.81 0.73 -60.91
CA LYS A 547 -22.71 0.18 -61.74
C LYS A 547 -21.32 0.35 -61.12
N ARG A 548 -20.77 -0.80 -60.72
CA ARG A 548 -19.33 -1.08 -60.57
C ARG A 548 -18.63 -0.98 -61.93
N SER A 549 -17.43 -0.40 -61.95
CA SER A 549 -16.26 -0.92 -62.67
C SER A 549 -15.01 -0.20 -62.15
N ASP A 550 -14.11 -0.99 -61.58
CA ASP A 550 -12.64 -0.97 -61.66
C ASP A 550 -11.90 0.36 -61.84
N TYR A 551 -11.08 0.72 -60.86
CA TYR A 551 -9.61 0.55 -60.88
C TYR A 551 -9.04 0.66 -59.45
#